data_AF-A0A661WAI2-F1
#
_entry.id   AF-A0A661WAI2-F1
#
_cell.length_a   1.000
_cell.length_b   1.000
_cell.length_c   1.000
_cell.angle_alpha   90.00
_cell.angle_beta   90.00
_cell.angle_gamma   90.00
#
_symmetry.space_group_name_H-M   'P 1'
#
loop_
_entity.id
_entity.type
_entity.pdbx_description
1 polymer ?
#
loop_
_entity_poly.entity_id
_entity_poly.type
_entity_poly.pdbx_seq_one_letter_code
_entity_poly.pdbx_strand_id
1 'polypeptide(L)'
;MKKKDKSSRIKGFYKLSLEKRRQELIDLGFSTSENLQYFNPETALALETAENMIENVIGTFSLPVGIALNFQVNGREVVVPMAVEEPSVVAGASFMAKLVREGGG
;
A
#
# COMPACT_ATOMS: atom_id res chain seq x y z
N MET A 1 -23.98 -0.03 -4.67
CA MET A 1 -23.13 1.19 -4.77
C MET A 1 -22.47 1.18 -6.16
N LYS A 2 -22.45 2.31 -6.88
CA LYS A 2 -21.75 2.38 -8.18
C LYS A 2 -20.25 2.21 -7.94
N LYS A 3 -19.63 1.24 -8.62
CA LYS A 3 -18.19 0.99 -8.54
C LYS A 3 -17.48 2.24 -9.08
N LYS A 4 -16.61 2.87 -8.30
CA LYS A 4 -15.77 3.98 -8.78
C LYS A 4 -14.87 3.46 -9.90
N ASP A 5 -14.59 4.29 -10.89
CA ASP A 5 -13.55 3.97 -11.87
C ASP A 5 -12.22 3.81 -11.13
N LYS A 6 -11.55 2.68 -11.36
CA LYS A 6 -10.29 2.35 -10.70
C LYS A 6 -9.24 3.38 -11.12
N SER A 7 -8.75 4.17 -10.17
CA SER A 7 -7.68 5.16 -10.40
C SER A 7 -6.70 5.16 -9.24
N SER A 8 -5.41 5.12 -9.55
CA SER A 8 -4.35 5.26 -8.54
C SER A 8 -4.18 6.71 -8.06
N ARG A 9 -4.88 7.67 -8.70
CA ARG A 9 -4.82 9.10 -8.36
C ARG A 9 -5.82 9.44 -7.26
N ILE A 10 -5.43 9.21 -6.02
CA ILE A 10 -6.28 9.45 -4.84
C ILE A 10 -5.91 10.79 -4.18
N LYS A 11 -6.66 11.85 -4.49
CA LYS A 11 -6.39 13.19 -3.95
C LYS A 11 -6.57 13.23 -2.43
N GLY A 12 -5.60 13.79 -1.73
CA GLY A 12 -5.68 13.99 -0.28
C GLY A 12 -5.52 12.73 0.57
N PHE A 13 -5.04 11.61 -0.01
CA PHE A 13 -4.89 10.33 0.69
C PHE A 13 -4.08 10.42 2.00
N TYR A 14 -3.00 11.20 2.02
CA TYR A 14 -2.18 11.40 3.21
C TYR A 14 -2.93 12.05 4.38
N LYS A 15 -4.02 12.80 4.10
CA LYS A 15 -4.87 13.45 5.12
C LYS A 15 -5.93 12.49 5.70
N LEU A 16 -6.16 11.35 5.07
CA LEU A 16 -7.13 10.36 5.53
C LEU A 16 -6.61 9.62 6.75
N SER A 17 -7.52 9.19 7.63
CA SER A 17 -7.22 8.19 8.67
C SER A 17 -6.86 6.84 8.04
N LEU A 18 -6.19 5.96 8.79
CA LEU A 18 -5.83 4.62 8.33
C LEU A 18 -7.05 3.85 7.77
N GLU A 19 -8.17 3.84 8.51
CA GLU A 19 -9.41 3.18 8.10
C GLU A 19 -9.96 3.75 6.79
N LYS A 20 -9.95 5.08 6.63
CA LYS A 20 -10.41 5.72 5.38
C LYS A 20 -9.46 5.43 4.21
N ARG A 21 -8.16 5.33 4.46
CA ARG A 21 -7.18 4.90 3.42
C ARG A 21 -7.48 3.49 2.95
N ARG A 22 -7.69 2.55 3.89
CA ARG A 22 -8.05 1.15 3.61
C ARG A 22 -9.37 1.05 2.84
N GLN A 23 -10.40 1.79 3.27
CA GLN A 23 -11.69 1.80 2.59
C GLN A 23 -11.57 2.32 1.15
N GLU A 24 -10.80 3.38 0.90
CA GLU A 24 -10.62 3.91 -0.45
C GLU A 24 -9.92 2.91 -1.38
N LEU A 25 -8.95 2.12 -0.87
CA LEU A 25 -8.32 1.04 -1.63
C LEU A 25 -9.31 -0.08 -1.98
N ILE A 26 -10.24 -0.40 -1.09
CA ILE A 26 -11.31 -1.38 -1.33
C ILE A 26 -12.30 -0.85 -2.37
N ASP A 27 -12.78 0.38 -2.20
CA ASP A 27 -13.78 1.00 -3.09
C ASP A 27 -13.29 1.12 -4.53
N LEU A 28 -11.98 1.35 -4.71
CA LEU A 28 -11.32 1.43 -6.02
C LEU A 28 -10.87 0.05 -6.55
N GLY A 29 -11.05 -1.02 -5.78
CA GLY A 29 -10.71 -2.38 -6.18
C GLY A 29 -9.20 -2.64 -6.28
N PHE A 30 -8.39 -2.00 -5.44
CA PHE A 30 -6.97 -2.31 -5.27
C PHE A 30 -6.72 -3.42 -4.25
N SER A 31 -7.64 -3.63 -3.30
CA SER A 31 -7.56 -4.71 -2.32
C SER A 31 -8.95 -5.12 -1.83
N THR A 32 -9.01 -6.15 -0.98
CA THR A 32 -10.18 -6.56 -0.22
C THR A 32 -9.95 -6.27 1.27
N SER A 33 -11.03 -6.26 2.07
CA SER A 33 -10.93 -6.17 3.53
C SER A 33 -10.10 -7.32 4.12
N GLU A 34 -10.30 -8.53 3.58
CA GLU A 34 -9.54 -9.72 3.94
C GLU A 34 -8.04 -9.55 3.68
N ASN A 35 -7.64 -9.04 2.52
CA ASN A 35 -6.21 -8.85 2.22
C ASN A 35 -5.59 -7.74 3.08
N LEU A 36 -6.36 -6.70 3.44
CA LEU A 36 -5.83 -5.59 4.25
C LEU A 36 -5.62 -5.97 5.72
N GLN A 37 -6.24 -7.05 6.19
CA GLN A 37 -6.05 -7.54 7.55
C GLN A 37 -4.60 -7.96 7.81
N TYR A 38 -3.90 -8.51 6.81
CA TYR A 38 -2.50 -8.97 6.95
C TYR A 38 -1.49 -7.85 7.23
N PHE A 39 -1.90 -6.59 7.15
CA PHE A 39 -1.08 -5.44 7.58
C PHE A 39 -1.31 -5.03 9.05
N ASN A 40 -2.23 -5.68 9.76
CA ASN A 40 -2.39 -5.49 11.19
C ASN A 40 -1.36 -6.34 11.95
N PRO A 41 -0.76 -5.84 13.04
CA PRO A 41 0.22 -6.59 13.82
C PRO A 41 -0.30 -7.95 14.32
N GLU A 42 -1.59 -8.06 14.68
CA GLU A 42 -2.16 -9.28 15.25
C GLU A 42 -2.32 -10.41 14.22
N THR A 43 -2.39 -10.06 12.94
CA THR A 43 -2.61 -10.99 11.82
C THR A 43 -1.48 -10.92 10.79
N ALA A 44 -0.35 -10.33 11.16
CA ALA A 44 0.88 -10.32 10.38
C ALA A 44 1.56 -11.71 10.44
N LEU A 45 2.84 -11.79 10.07
CA LEU A 45 3.60 -13.04 10.06
C LEU A 45 3.60 -13.71 11.45
N ALA A 46 3.01 -14.90 11.54
CA ALA A 46 2.99 -15.69 12.77
C ALA A 46 4.39 -16.20 13.13
N LEU A 47 4.70 -16.29 14.44
CA LEU A 47 5.99 -16.76 14.92
C LEU A 47 6.31 -18.18 14.46
N GLU A 48 5.34 -19.10 14.48
CA GLU A 48 5.51 -20.47 13.97
C GLU A 48 5.89 -20.47 12.48
N THR A 49 5.31 -19.58 11.68
CA THR A 49 5.72 -19.43 10.27
C THR A 49 7.14 -18.90 10.18
N ALA A 50 7.51 -17.90 10.99
CA ALA A 50 8.86 -17.34 11.01
C ALA A 50 9.92 -18.40 11.39
N GLU A 51 9.65 -19.25 12.38
CA GLU A 51 10.52 -20.37 12.79
C GLU A 51 10.79 -21.36 11.64
N ASN A 52 9.84 -21.50 10.72
CA ASN A 52 9.99 -22.34 9.53
C ASN A 52 10.64 -21.59 8.34
N MET A 53 10.83 -20.27 8.43
CA MET A 53 11.42 -19.47 7.36
C MET A 53 12.95 -19.37 7.45
N ILE A 54 13.50 -19.28 8.66
CA ILE A 54 14.94 -19.15 8.92
C ILE A 54 15.33 -19.86 10.22
N GLU A 55 16.61 -20.15 10.42
CA GLU A 55 17.12 -20.74 11.66
C GLU A 55 17.27 -19.71 12.79
N ASN A 56 17.27 -20.17 14.04
CA ASN A 56 17.54 -19.39 15.25
C ASN A 56 16.62 -18.16 15.43
N VAL A 57 15.35 -18.26 15.05
CA VAL A 57 14.36 -17.20 15.24
C VAL A 57 14.16 -16.90 16.71
N ILE A 58 14.23 -15.61 17.05
CA ILE A 58 13.91 -15.08 18.39
C ILE A 58 12.73 -14.09 18.38
N GLY A 59 12.14 -13.85 17.20
CA GLY A 59 11.04 -12.91 17.02
C GLY A 59 10.91 -12.43 15.58
N THR A 60 10.00 -11.48 15.36
CA THR A 60 9.78 -10.80 14.08
C THR A 60 10.14 -9.32 14.17
N PHE A 61 10.47 -8.72 13.04
CA PHE A 61 10.73 -7.29 12.91
C PHE A 61 9.67 -6.65 12.01
N SER A 62 9.18 -5.47 12.40
CA SER A 62 8.13 -4.75 11.67
C SER A 62 8.64 -3.45 11.08
N LEU A 63 8.25 -3.15 9.84
CA LEU A 63 8.47 -1.88 9.16
C LEU A 63 7.13 -1.22 8.82
N PRO A 64 7.04 0.13 8.83
CA PRO A 64 5.88 0.83 8.30
C PRO A 64 5.61 0.44 6.85
N VAL A 65 4.35 0.18 6.51
CA VAL A 65 3.92 -0.04 5.13
C VAL A 65 3.11 1.14 4.64
N GLY A 66 3.65 1.85 3.64
CA GLY A 66 2.96 2.90 2.91
C GLY A 66 2.44 2.40 1.55
N ILE A 67 1.55 3.18 0.95
CA ILE A 67 1.11 2.97 -0.43
C ILE A 67 1.53 4.18 -1.25
N ALA A 68 2.35 3.97 -2.27
CA ALA A 68 2.64 4.99 -3.27
C ALA A 68 1.54 5.02 -4.34
N LEU A 69 1.14 6.24 -4.69
CA LEU A 69 -0.02 6.53 -5.52
C LEU A 69 0.40 7.09 -6.88
N ASN A 70 -0.58 7.25 -7.77
CA ASN A 70 -0.45 7.85 -9.09
C ASN A 70 0.36 7.02 -10.10
N PHE A 71 0.73 5.77 -9.82
CA PHE A 71 1.43 4.97 -10.82
C PHE A 71 0.49 4.56 -11.97
N GLN A 72 0.93 4.79 -13.19
CA GLN A 72 0.33 4.20 -14.39
C GLN A 72 1.41 3.47 -15.16
N VAL A 73 1.22 2.17 -15.37
CA VAL A 73 2.20 1.30 -16.04
C VAL A 73 1.54 0.67 -17.26
N ASN A 74 2.03 0.99 -18.45
CA ASN A 74 1.42 0.55 -19.72
C ASN A 74 -0.10 0.83 -19.77
N GLY A 75 -0.49 2.04 -19.37
CA GLY A 75 -1.89 2.48 -19.31
C GLY A 75 -2.69 1.92 -18.11
N ARG A 76 -2.12 1.05 -17.26
CA ARG A 76 -2.82 0.43 -16.13
C ARG A 76 -2.58 1.17 -14.83
N GLU A 77 -3.65 1.41 -14.08
CA GLU A 77 -3.61 2.04 -12.76
C GLU A 77 -3.07 1.09 -11.70
N VAL A 78 -2.01 1.49 -11.01
CA VAL A 78 -1.32 0.68 -9.99
C VAL A 78 -1.13 1.51 -8.72
N VAL A 79 -1.30 0.86 -7.57
CA VAL A 79 -0.80 1.38 -6.29
C VAL A 79 0.32 0.47 -5.82
N VAL A 80 1.37 1.05 -5.24
CA VAL A 80 2.61 0.31 -4.93
C VAL A 80 2.79 0.26 -3.42
N PRO A 81 2.68 -0.92 -2.77
CA PRO A 81 3.02 -1.06 -1.36
C PRO A 81 4.53 -0.92 -1.15
N MET A 82 4.94 -0.20 -0.11
CA MET A 82 6.33 0.06 0.23
C MET A 82 6.54 -0.14 1.73
N ALA A 83 7.42 -1.08 2.12
CA ALA A 83 7.86 -1.25 3.49
C ALA A 83 9.16 -0.45 3.70
N VAL A 84 9.11 0.65 4.44
CA VAL A 84 10.24 1.59 4.59
C VAL A 84 10.07 2.45 5.85
N GLU A 85 11.17 2.74 6.54
CA GLU A 85 11.23 3.58 7.73
C GLU A 85 11.52 5.06 7.42
N GLU A 86 12.18 5.33 6.30
CA GLU A 86 12.62 6.67 5.93
C GLU A 86 11.42 7.58 5.56
N PRO A 87 11.27 8.74 6.25
CA PRO A 87 10.25 9.72 5.90
C PRO A 87 10.38 10.21 4.45
N SER A 88 9.27 10.69 3.90
CA SER A 88 9.21 11.30 2.55
C SER A 88 9.45 10.38 1.36
N VAL A 89 10.02 9.18 1.49
CA VAL A 89 10.26 8.25 0.36
C VAL A 89 8.98 7.93 -0.40
N VAL A 90 7.93 7.46 0.31
CA VAL A 90 6.63 7.13 -0.30
C VAL A 90 5.95 8.36 -0.91
N ALA A 91 6.11 9.52 -0.26
CA ALA A 91 5.54 10.78 -0.73
C ALA A 91 6.24 11.27 -2.02
N GLY A 92 7.58 11.18 -2.06
CA GLY A 92 8.40 11.52 -3.22
C GLY A 92 8.09 10.63 -4.42
N ALA A 93 8.03 9.31 -4.22
CA ALA A 93 7.62 8.36 -5.26
C ALA A 93 6.23 8.68 -5.81
N SER A 94 5.26 8.93 -4.94
CA SER A 94 3.89 9.30 -5.34
C SER A 94 3.84 10.62 -6.11
N PHE A 95 4.66 11.60 -5.71
CA PHE A 95 4.72 12.91 -6.35
C PHE A 95 5.35 12.82 -7.74
N MET A 96 6.46 12.10 -7.90
CA MET A 96 7.09 11.89 -9.21
C MET A 96 6.17 11.10 -10.15
N ALA A 97 5.56 10.02 -9.67
CA ALA A 97 4.58 9.26 -10.46
C ALA A 97 3.47 10.19 -10.98
N LYS A 98 2.94 11.08 -10.14
CA LYS A 98 1.93 12.07 -10.57
C LYS A 98 2.40 12.96 -11.73
N LEU A 99 3.68 13.36 -11.77
CA LEU A 99 4.23 14.19 -12.83
C LEU A 99 4.40 13.39 -14.13
N VAL A 100 5.00 12.19 -14.05
CA VAL A 100 5.32 11.36 -15.23
C VAL A 100 4.06 10.88 -15.95
N ARG A 101 2.95 10.70 -15.24
CA ARG A 101 1.63 10.38 -15.82
C ARG A 101 1.21 11.28 -16.97
N GLU A 102 1.55 12.57 -16.95
CA GLU A 102 1.21 13.49 -18.04
C GLU A 102 1.86 13.08 -19.37
N GLY A 103 2.96 12.33 -19.30
CA GLY A 103 3.65 11.70 -20.43
C GLY A 103 3.17 10.29 -20.80
N GLY A 104 2.10 9.77 -20.20
CA GLY A 104 1.54 8.45 -20.52
C GLY A 104 1.72 7.38 -19.44
N GLY A 105 2.32 7.73 -18.31
CA GLY A 105 2.49 6.87 -17.15
C GLY A 105 3.78 7.10 -16.43
#